data_AF-A0A844TS51-F1
#
_entry.id   AF-A0A844TS51-F1
#
_cell.length_a   1.000
_cell.length_b   1.000
_cell.length_c   1.000
_cell.angle_alpha   90.00
_cell.angle_beta   90.00
_cell.angle_gamma   90.00
#
_symmetry.space_group_name_H-M   'P 1'
#
loop_
_entity.id
_entity.type
_entity.pdbx_description
1 polymer ?
#
loop_
_entity_poly.entity_id
_entity_poly.type
_entity_poly.pdbx_seq_one_letter_code
_entity_poly.pdbx_strand_id
1 'polypeptide(L)'
;MEIAILTVIVIIALIFFSMSRGKKAVQAYVFLAARGEGKSEAEANDIARRIDTHSAAALNNAMRTFCHHCYGGQQLAMISSARLDGFSG
;
A
#
# COMPACT_ATOMS: atom_id res chain seq x y z
N MET A 1 17.56 12.35 -30.31
CA MET A 1 17.72 11.15 -29.46
C MET A 1 17.57 11.45 -27.97
N GLU A 2 17.99 12.61 -27.47
CA GLU A 2 17.84 12.99 -26.05
C GLU A 2 16.39 12.99 -25.55
N ILE A 3 15.44 13.51 -26.34
CA ILE A 3 14.01 13.54 -25.97
C ILE A 3 13.45 12.12 -25.79
N ALA A 4 13.85 11.18 -26.65
CA ALA A 4 13.40 9.79 -26.57
C ALA A 4 13.95 9.10 -25.30
N ILE A 5 15.22 9.32 -24.96
CA ILE A 5 15.84 8.79 -23.74
C ILE A 5 15.16 9.36 -22.48
N LEU A 6 14.93 10.67 -22.43
CA LEU A 6 14.20 11.32 -21.34
C LEU A 6 12.79 10.75 -21.17
N THR A 7 12.10 10.50 -22.27
CA THR A 7 10.75 9.92 -22.24
C THR A 7 10.75 8.52 -21.63
N VAL A 8 11.70 7.67 -22.00
CA VAL A 8 11.83 6.31 -21.43
C VAL A 8 12.13 6.35 -19.93
N ILE A 9 13.02 7.24 -19.49
CA ILE A 9 13.34 7.42 -18.07
C ILE A 9 12.10 7.81 -17.26
N VAL A 10 11.30 8.76 -17.77
CA VAL A 10 10.06 9.20 -17.10
C VAL A 10 9.06 8.06 -16.99
N ILE A 11 8.86 7.27 -18.05
CA ILE A 11 7.94 6.13 -18.03
C ILE A 11 8.38 5.10 -16.98
N ILE A 12 9.66 4.75 -16.94
CA ILE A 12 10.20 3.81 -15.95
C ILE A 12 9.98 4.35 -14.53
N ALA A 13 10.28 5.63 -14.28
CA ALA A 13 10.09 6.26 -12.99
C ALA A 13 8.61 6.24 -12.54
N LEU A 14 7.67 6.50 -13.46
CA LEU A 14 6.24 6.44 -13.17
C LEU A 14 5.77 5.03 -12.80
N ILE A 15 6.29 4.01 -13.48
CA ILE A 15 5.98 2.61 -13.17
C ILE A 15 6.47 2.26 -11.76
N PHE A 16 7.73 2.56 -11.44
CA PHE A 16 8.28 2.33 -10.11
C PHE A 16 7.52 3.08 -9.02
N PHE A 17 7.14 4.33 -9.28
CA PHE A 17 6.33 5.13 -8.35
C PHE A 17 4.95 4.51 -8.11
N SER A 18 4.26 4.09 -9.17
CA SER A 18 2.95 3.44 -9.09
C SER A 18 3.02 2.14 -8.27
N MET A 19 4.03 1.30 -8.52
CA MET A 19 4.23 0.05 -7.79
C MET A 19 4.50 0.29 -6.31
N SER A 20 5.38 1.25 -5.98
CA SER A 20 5.68 1.63 -4.59
C SER A 20 4.44 2.12 -3.85
N ARG A 21 3.62 2.97 -4.50
CA ARG A 21 2.38 3.48 -3.91
C ARG A 21 1.36 2.36 -3.67
N GLY A 22 1.19 1.46 -4.63
CA GLY A 22 0.30 0.30 -4.51
C GLY A 22 0.71 -0.60 -3.34
N LYS A 23 2.01 -0.88 -3.21
CA LYS A 23 2.56 -1.64 -2.09
C LYS A 23 2.22 -1.01 -0.75
N LYS A 24 2.44 0.31 -0.58
CA LYS A 24 2.12 1.01 0.68
C LYS A 24 0.65 0.94 1.05
N ALA A 25 -0.25 1.08 0.08
CA ALA A 25 -1.69 0.95 0.32
C ALA A 25 -2.05 -0.45 0.82
N VAL A 26 -1.46 -1.50 0.22
CA VAL A 26 -1.66 -2.88 0.68
C VAL A 26 -1.06 -3.10 2.07
N GLN A 27 0.11 -2.55 2.37
CA GLN A 27 0.71 -2.65 3.70
C GLN A 27 -0.17 -2.01 4.78
N ALA A 28 -0.73 -0.83 4.50
CA ALA A 28 -1.68 -0.18 5.40
C ALA A 28 -2.96 -1.03 5.60
N TYR A 29 -3.47 -1.65 4.54
CA TYR A 29 -4.60 -2.59 4.63
C TYR A 29 -4.27 -3.80 5.51
N VAL A 30 -3.13 -4.45 5.29
CA VAL A 30 -2.70 -5.62 6.08
C VAL A 30 -2.48 -5.25 7.55
N PHE A 31 -1.91 -4.07 7.81
CA PHE A 31 -1.79 -3.53 9.16
C PHE A 31 -3.17 -3.41 9.83
N LEU A 32 -4.13 -2.74 9.19
CA LEU A 32 -5.48 -2.56 9.71
C LEU A 32 -6.21 -3.89 9.92
N ALA A 33 -6.05 -4.85 9.01
CA ALA A 33 -6.61 -6.19 9.15
C ALA A 33 -6.02 -6.91 10.37
N ALA A 34 -4.70 -6.87 10.55
CA ALA A 34 -4.02 -7.45 11.71
C ALA A 34 -4.47 -6.81 13.04
N ARG A 35 -4.66 -5.48 13.04
CA ARG A 35 -5.21 -4.75 14.19
C ARG A 35 -6.65 -5.17 14.49
N GLY A 36 -7.47 -5.35 13.46
CA GLY A 36 -8.83 -5.87 13.57
C GLY A 36 -8.92 -7.30 14.12
N GLU A 37 -7.89 -8.12 13.90
CA GLU A 37 -7.74 -9.46 14.51
C GLU A 37 -7.25 -9.41 15.97
N GLY A 38 -7.01 -8.23 16.54
CA GLY A 38 -6.58 -8.04 17.92
C GLY A 38 -5.07 -8.10 18.13
N LYS A 39 -4.26 -8.10 17.06
CA LYS A 39 -2.79 -8.06 17.18
C LYS A 39 -2.31 -6.72 17.72
N SER A 40 -1.17 -6.75 18.41
CA SER A 40 -0.51 -5.54 18.88
C SER A 40 -0.02 -4.67 17.70
N GLU A 41 0.21 -3.38 17.95
CA GLU A 41 0.75 -2.44 16.96
C GLU A 41 2.08 -2.95 16.37
N ALA A 42 2.97 -3.46 17.22
CA ALA A 42 4.27 -3.97 16.80
C ALA A 42 4.14 -5.18 15.87
N GLU A 43 3.32 -6.17 16.23
CA GLU A 43 3.08 -7.36 15.41
C GLU A 43 2.41 -7.02 14.08
N ALA A 44 1.43 -6.11 14.09
CA ALA A 44 0.76 -5.67 12.87
C ALA A 44 1.73 -4.97 11.91
N ASN A 45 2.64 -4.13 12.43
CA ASN A 45 3.69 -3.51 11.65
C ASN A 45 4.68 -4.54 11.08
N ASP A 46 5.08 -5.53 11.88
CA ASP A 46 5.98 -6.60 11.43
C ASP A 46 5.38 -7.42 10.29
N ILE A 47 4.08 -7.74 10.37
CA ILE A 47 3.36 -8.44 9.29
C ILE A 47 3.31 -7.56 8.05
N ALA A 48 2.91 -6.28 8.19
CA ALA A 48 2.80 -5.36 7.06
C ALA A 48 4.16 -5.15 6.34
N ARG A 49 5.27 -5.09 7.07
CA ARG A 49 6.62 -4.94 6.51
C ARG A 49 7.05 -6.13 5.65
N ARG A 50 6.55 -7.34 5.92
CA ARG A 50 6.86 -8.56 5.15
C ARG A 50 6.18 -8.61 3.79
N ILE A 51 5.19 -7.75 3.52
CA ILE A 51 4.56 -7.66 2.21
C ILE A 51 5.57 -7.12 1.20
N ASP A 52 5.93 -7.95 0.23
CA ASP A 52 6.72 -7.57 -0.94
C ASP A 52 5.81 -7.13 -2.11
N THR A 53 6.40 -6.77 -3.25
CA THR A 53 5.64 -6.31 -4.42
C THR A 53 4.74 -7.40 -5.00
N HIS A 54 5.18 -8.66 -4.97
CA HIS A 54 4.41 -9.79 -5.48
C HIS A 54 3.18 -10.06 -4.61
N SER A 55 3.37 -10.13 -3.30
CA SER A 55 2.30 -10.28 -2.31
C SER A 55 1.35 -9.08 -2.34
N ALA A 56 1.88 -7.87 -2.56
CA ALA A 56 1.06 -6.69 -2.74
C ALA A 56 0.15 -6.81 -3.97
N ALA A 57 0.65 -7.35 -5.09
CA ALA A 57 -0.18 -7.57 -6.27
C ALA A 57 -1.32 -8.57 -6.00
N ALA A 58 -1.02 -9.67 -5.31
CA ALA A 58 -2.03 -10.68 -4.93
C ALA A 58 -3.11 -10.11 -4.00
N LEU A 59 -2.75 -9.25 -3.06
CA LEU A 59 -3.66 -8.66 -2.06
C LEU A 59 -4.33 -7.35 -2.53
N ASN A 60 -3.91 -6.79 -3.67
CA ASN A 60 -4.38 -5.49 -4.15
C ASN A 60 -5.91 -5.46 -4.35
N ASN A 61 -6.50 -6.56 -4.81
CA ASN A 61 -7.96 -6.61 -5.00
C ASN A 61 -8.70 -6.59 -3.65
N ALA A 62 -8.26 -7.38 -2.67
CA ALA A 62 -8.84 -7.37 -1.33
C ALA A 62 -8.71 -5.99 -0.67
N MET A 63 -7.54 -5.35 -0.78
CA MET A 63 -7.33 -3.99 -0.31
C MET A 63 -8.27 -3.00 -1.00
N ARG A 64 -8.49 -3.09 -2.32
CA ARG A 64 -9.40 -2.21 -3.04
C ARG A 64 -10.84 -2.39 -2.59
N THR A 65 -11.30 -3.63 -2.42
CA THR A 65 -12.64 -3.93 -1.90
C THR A 65 -12.85 -3.35 -0.51
N PHE A 66 -11.89 -3.58 0.40
CA PHE A 66 -11.91 -3.00 1.74
C PHE A 66 -11.90 -1.47 1.71
N CYS A 67 -11.03 -0.87 0.89
CA CYS A 67 -10.95 0.58 0.74
C CYS A 67 -12.25 1.17 0.17
N HIS A 68 -12.91 0.47 -0.76
CA HIS A 68 -14.19 0.89 -1.30
C HIS A 68 -15.29 0.87 -0.24
N HIS A 69 -15.41 -0.22 0.53
CA HIS A 69 -16.46 -0.38 1.53
C HIS A 69 -16.26 0.48 2.78
N CYS A 70 -15.02 0.62 3.26
CA CYS A 70 -14.74 1.30 4.53
C CYS A 70 -14.28 2.76 4.36
N TYR A 71 -13.77 3.13 3.19
CA TYR A 71 -13.17 4.46 2.95
C TYR A 71 -13.65 5.10 1.63
N GLY A 72 -14.74 4.59 1.02
CA GLY A 72 -15.29 5.14 -0.23
C GLY A 72 -14.33 5.10 -1.41
N GLY A 73 -13.33 4.20 -1.39
CA GLY A 73 -12.30 4.07 -2.41
C GLY A 73 -11.10 5.00 -2.23
N GLN A 74 -11.08 5.80 -1.15
CA GLN A 74 -10.03 6.77 -0.88
C GLN A 74 -8.84 6.11 -0.17
N GLN A 75 -7.87 5.61 -0.94
CA GLN A 75 -6.68 4.93 -0.39
C GLN A 75 -5.88 5.81 0.58
N LEU A 76 -5.81 7.13 0.34
CA LEU A 76 -5.11 8.05 1.23
C LEU A 76 -5.79 8.17 2.60
N ALA A 77 -7.12 8.13 2.65
CA ALA A 77 -7.87 8.13 3.90
C ALA A 77 -7.62 6.84 4.70
N MET A 78 -7.60 5.69 4.01
CA MET A 78 -7.25 4.40 4.62
C MET A 78 -5.83 4.40 5.19
N ILE A 79 -4.85 4.88 4.42
CA ILE A 79 -3.46 4.98 4.89
C ILE A 79 -3.35 5.95 6.08
N SER A 80 -4.07 7.07 6.03
CA SER A 80 -4.11 8.02 7.14
C SER A 80 -4.68 7.38 8.41
N SER A 81 -5.77 6.62 8.29
CA SER A 81 -6.35 5.88 9.41
C SER A 81 -5.38 4.85 9.98
N ALA A 82 -4.69 4.11 9.12
CA ALA A 82 -3.66 3.16 9.54
C ALA A 82 -2.54 3.88 10.33
N ARG A 83 -2.10 5.05 9.87
CA ARG A 83 -1.07 5.85 10.55
C ARG A 83 -1.51 6.36 11.91
N LEU A 84 -2.77 6.77 12.04
CA LEU A 84 -3.33 7.19 13.33
C LEU A 84 -3.36 6.03 14.34
N ASP A 85 -3.45 4.79 13.87
CA ASP A 85 -3.41 3.56 14.70
C ASP A 85 -2.00 2.96 14.83
N GLY A 86 -0.94 3.66 14.37
CA GLY A 86 0.46 3.28 14.58
C GLY A 86 1.18 2.63 13.39
N PHE A 87 0.61 2.67 12.18
CA PHE A 87 1.30 2.15 10.98
C PHE A 87 2.55 2.97 10.62
N SER A 88 3.69 2.28 10.47
CA SER A 88 5.01 2.88 10.25
C SER A 88 5.51 2.88 8.78
N GLY A 89 4.67 2.51 7.80
CA GLY A 89 5.06 2.36 6.38
C GLY A 89 4.84 3.56 5.44
#